data_AF-A0A258LMS6-F1
#
_entry.id   AF-A0A258LMS6-F1
#
_cell.length_a   1.000
_cell.length_b   1.000
_cell.length_c   1.000
_cell.angle_alpha   90.00
_cell.angle_beta   90.00
_cell.angle_gamma   90.00
#
_symmetry.space_group_name_H-M   'P 1'
#
loop_
_entity.id
_entity.type
_entity.pdbx_description
1 polymer ?
#
loop_
_entity_poly.entity_id
_entity_poly.type
_entity_poly.pdbx_seq_one_letter_code
_entity_poly.pdbx_strand_id
1 'polypeptide(L)'
;MASCGGTNRWRLGRVMTIGVWGMRLRAMSRLAMLSLAAAGLLGQQVALAAPAAPAAPAAPAAAKAPALTVDQVLGEVDGWVIGLSGGLGGCFAGASYDDDTMLWMGLGGAQERGFIVLTNAAWDQIQVGRTYDMRVNTPGQAGWRGKAVGISRANDEKGFLVSDLKDEMMGALARSESIEFLVDNRVIAQLPLTASPSAIAHVIKCQAEFPKLMADLKTPKSSTGTGFFVAWGGQILTNHHVVDKCKVLEVVRPGSSAVPARLIAVDPANDLALLQTSLRTRELPAFVPRARIGQGVYVYGFPLTQRLASTGNFTTGGVSAMAGIGDDTSRLQISAPVQPGNSGGPVLDQNGNVVGVVVAVLSTTKEEKAGERPLPQNANFAIKSAAAATFLEANGIEPNTKVRPKPLETTALADLAREFTVRVECDLPH
;
A
#
# COMPACT_ATOMS: atom_id res chain seq x y z
N MET A 1 -3.15 -99.88 8.69
CA MET A 1 -1.94 -99.19 9.20
C MET A 1 -2.27 -97.71 9.39
N ALA A 2 -1.45 -97.00 10.19
CA ALA A 2 -1.57 -95.61 10.69
C ALA A 2 -2.09 -94.53 9.68
N SER A 3 -2.96 -93.58 10.07
CA SER A 3 -2.75 -92.29 10.82
C SER A 3 -2.27 -91.13 9.90
N CYS A 4 -2.59 -89.83 10.02
CA CYS A 4 -3.20 -88.99 11.09
C CYS A 4 -3.95 -87.78 10.42
N GLY A 5 -5.13 -87.29 10.85
CA GLY A 5 -5.34 -86.13 11.76
C GLY A 5 -5.52 -84.76 11.02
N GLY A 6 -6.32 -83.75 11.41
CA GLY A 6 -7.36 -83.62 12.46
C GLY A 6 -8.11 -82.24 12.50
N THR A 7 -9.43 -82.27 12.23
CA THR A 7 -10.63 -81.55 12.81
C THR A 7 -10.49 -80.57 14.02
N ASN A 8 -11.43 -79.69 14.46
CA ASN A 8 -12.78 -79.14 14.10
C ASN A 8 -12.98 -77.86 15.00
N ARG A 9 -13.71 -76.76 14.71
CA ARG A 9 -15.14 -76.46 14.41
C ARG A 9 -16.10 -76.29 15.63
N TRP A 10 -16.75 -75.11 15.74
CA TRP A 10 -18.10 -74.77 16.33
C TRP A 10 -18.31 -74.04 17.70
N ARG A 11 -19.17 -73.00 17.63
CA ARG A 11 -20.39 -72.63 18.45
C ARG A 11 -20.36 -71.83 19.77
N LEU A 12 -21.20 -70.77 19.75
CA LEU A 12 -22.21 -70.29 20.75
C LEU A 12 -21.80 -69.74 22.14
N GLY A 13 -22.38 -68.56 22.48
CA GLY A 13 -23.21 -68.44 23.71
C GLY A 13 -22.84 -67.41 24.81
N ARG A 14 -23.58 -66.28 24.83
CA ARG A 14 -24.16 -65.56 26.01
C ARG A 14 -23.37 -65.30 27.34
N VAL A 15 -23.40 -64.01 27.74
CA VAL A 15 -23.90 -63.47 29.05
C VAL A 15 -22.95 -63.21 30.26
N MET A 16 -23.03 -61.94 30.74
CA MET A 16 -22.90 -61.38 32.13
C MET A 16 -21.56 -61.10 32.87
N THR A 17 -21.38 -59.79 33.14
CA THR A 17 -21.02 -59.09 34.43
C THR A 17 -19.68 -59.26 35.15
N ILE A 18 -19.45 -58.23 36.00
CA ILE A 18 -18.36 -57.95 36.97
C ILE A 18 -17.25 -57.10 36.33
N GLY A 19 -16.85 -55.93 36.84
CA GLY A 19 -17.22 -55.23 38.08
C GLY A 19 -15.95 -54.78 38.82
N VAL A 20 -15.68 -53.47 38.92
CA VAL A 20 -14.53 -52.93 39.67
C VAL A 20 -14.96 -51.75 40.52
N TRP A 21 -14.44 -51.73 41.75
CA TRP A 21 -14.79 -50.81 42.84
C TRP A 21 -13.59 -49.91 43.17
N GLY A 22 -13.86 -48.68 43.60
CA GLY A 22 -13.01 -47.92 44.53
C GLY A 22 -11.74 -47.23 43.98
N MET A 23 -11.68 -45.90 44.11
CA MET A 23 -11.28 -45.27 45.38
C MET A 23 -11.69 -43.78 45.44
N ARG A 24 -11.91 -43.28 46.65
CA ARG A 24 -12.21 -41.87 46.96
C ARG A 24 -10.94 -41.16 47.43
N LEU A 25 -10.78 -39.86 47.13
CA LEU A 25 -10.12 -38.95 48.07
C LEU A 25 -10.56 -37.48 47.94
N ARG A 26 -11.28 -37.04 48.99
CA ARG A 26 -11.43 -35.70 49.59
C ARG A 26 -11.39 -34.44 48.70
N ALA A 27 -12.48 -33.69 48.72
CA ALA A 27 -12.54 -32.26 48.41
C ALA A 27 -12.83 -31.44 49.68
N MET A 28 -12.24 -30.24 49.80
CA MET A 28 -12.68 -29.20 50.76
C MET A 28 -12.58 -27.80 50.15
N SER A 29 -13.77 -27.20 49.95
CA SER A 29 -14.15 -25.82 50.25
C SER A 29 -13.19 -24.64 50.03
N ARG A 30 -13.61 -23.69 49.17
CA ARG A 30 -14.02 -22.31 49.58
C ARG A 30 -14.61 -21.48 48.43
N LEU A 31 -15.93 -21.26 48.49
CA LEU A 31 -16.60 -19.95 48.67
C LEU A 31 -16.12 -18.71 47.88
N ALA A 32 -16.90 -18.27 46.88
CA ALA A 32 -17.29 -16.86 46.66
C ALA A 32 -18.27 -16.68 45.47
N MET A 33 -19.48 -16.15 45.72
CA MET A 33 -20.10 -14.97 45.06
C MET A 33 -21.62 -14.94 45.32
N LEU A 34 -22.12 -13.80 45.81
CA LEU A 34 -23.55 -13.58 46.08
C LEU A 34 -24.27 -13.02 44.83
N SER A 35 -25.58 -13.29 44.78
CA SER A 35 -26.52 -12.82 43.75
C SER A 35 -27.07 -11.42 44.03
N LEU A 36 -27.60 -10.78 42.98
CA LEU A 36 -28.25 -9.47 42.95
C LEU A 36 -29.64 -9.40 43.64
N ALA A 37 -30.07 -8.14 43.81
CA ALA A 37 -31.46 -7.62 43.95
C ALA A 37 -32.13 -7.75 45.33
N ALA A 38 -32.98 -6.82 45.79
CA ALA A 38 -33.22 -5.41 45.40
C ALA A 38 -34.11 -4.73 46.48
N ALA A 39 -33.99 -3.41 46.68
CA ALA A 39 -35.07 -2.55 47.22
C ALA A 39 -34.69 -1.07 47.02
N GLY A 40 -35.62 -0.26 46.51
CA GLY A 40 -35.44 1.19 46.37
C GLY A 40 -36.26 1.97 47.39
N LEU A 41 -35.90 3.23 47.61
CA LEU A 41 -36.74 4.25 48.26
C LEU A 41 -36.34 5.63 47.71
N LEU A 42 -37.33 6.44 47.32
CA LEU A 42 -37.09 7.78 46.78
C LEU A 42 -36.70 8.75 47.89
N GLY A 43 -35.64 9.53 47.64
CA GLY A 43 -35.30 10.73 48.42
C GLY A 43 -34.86 11.84 47.48
N GLN A 44 -35.70 12.85 47.29
CA GLN A 44 -35.31 14.07 46.57
C GLN A 44 -34.34 14.88 47.43
N GLN A 45 -33.14 15.15 46.92
CA GLN A 45 -32.32 16.27 47.40
C GLN A 45 -31.89 17.14 46.22
N VAL A 46 -32.18 18.43 46.33
CA VAL A 46 -31.91 19.44 45.31
C VAL A 46 -30.42 19.76 45.32
N ALA A 47 -29.71 19.37 44.26
CA ALA A 47 -28.34 19.79 44.04
C ALA A 47 -28.31 21.27 43.60
N LEU A 48 -27.76 22.13 44.45
CA LEU A 48 -27.46 23.52 44.10
C LEU A 48 -26.40 23.57 43.00
N ALA A 49 -26.76 24.10 41.84
CA ALA A 49 -25.82 24.29 40.74
C ALA A 49 -24.84 25.43 41.05
N ALA A 50 -23.56 25.11 41.22
CA ALA A 50 -22.50 26.11 41.20
C ALA A 50 -22.27 26.62 39.76
N PRO A 51 -21.96 27.91 39.55
CA PRO A 51 -21.71 28.44 38.22
C PRO A 51 -20.43 27.83 37.64
N ALA A 52 -20.51 27.36 36.39
CA ALA A 52 -19.34 26.84 35.68
C ALA A 52 -18.33 27.96 35.42
N ALA A 53 -17.07 27.73 35.81
CA ALA A 53 -15.97 28.62 35.44
C ALA A 53 -15.78 28.63 33.91
N PRO A 54 -15.45 29.78 33.29
CA PRO A 54 -15.21 29.84 31.86
C PRO A 54 -14.02 28.94 31.48
N ALA A 55 -14.21 28.09 30.47
CA ALA A 55 -13.15 27.23 29.97
C ALA A 55 -11.97 28.08 29.46
N ALA A 56 -10.75 27.77 29.92
CA ALA A 56 -9.55 28.39 29.39
C ALA A 56 -9.43 28.10 27.87
N PRO A 57 -8.94 29.05 27.06
CA PRO A 57 -8.76 28.82 25.63
C PRO A 57 -7.82 27.63 25.42
N ALA A 58 -8.21 26.71 24.53
CA ALA A 58 -7.39 25.56 24.19
C ALA A 58 -6.01 26.04 23.70
N ALA A 59 -4.94 25.47 24.27
CA ALA A 59 -3.59 25.73 23.79
C ALA A 59 -3.49 25.36 22.29
N PRO A 60 -2.76 26.15 21.48
CA PRO A 60 -2.61 25.84 20.06
C PRO A 60 -2.04 24.44 19.91
N ALA A 61 -2.66 23.63 19.06
CA ALA A 61 -2.20 22.26 18.81
C ALA A 61 -0.72 22.29 18.38
N ALA A 62 0.12 21.55 19.09
CA ALA A 62 1.54 21.47 18.79
C ALA A 62 1.72 21.03 17.33
N ALA A 63 2.51 21.79 16.56
CA ALA A 63 2.76 21.48 15.16
C ALA A 63 3.32 20.06 15.06
N LYS A 64 2.63 19.19 14.32
CA LYS A 64 3.05 17.80 14.12
C LYS A 64 4.42 17.81 13.45
N ALA A 65 5.40 17.13 14.06
CA ALA A 65 6.73 17.03 13.49
C ALA A 65 6.67 16.46 12.05
N PRO A 66 7.52 16.95 11.12
CA PRO A 66 7.52 16.48 9.74
C PRO A 66 7.87 14.98 9.67
N ALA A 67 7.35 14.31 8.66
CA ALA A 67 7.65 12.90 8.43
C ALA A 67 9.09 12.74 7.94
N LEU A 68 9.86 11.88 8.59
CA LEU A 68 11.26 11.61 8.25
C LEU A 68 11.35 10.45 7.24
N THR A 69 11.05 10.76 5.98
CA THR A 69 11.08 9.82 4.86
C THR A 69 12.41 9.87 4.11
N VAL A 70 12.88 8.72 3.65
CA VAL A 70 13.81 8.62 2.52
C VAL A 70 12.94 8.29 1.30
N ASP A 71 12.63 9.29 0.48
CA ASP A 71 11.82 9.11 -0.71
C ASP A 71 12.66 8.55 -1.87
N GLN A 72 13.97 8.88 -1.90
CA GLN A 72 14.96 8.27 -2.80
C GLN A 72 16.38 8.41 -2.25
N VAL A 73 17.21 7.39 -2.48
CA VAL A 73 18.68 7.51 -2.40
C VAL A 73 19.23 7.87 -3.77
N LEU A 74 20.02 8.93 -3.86
CA LEU A 74 20.64 9.42 -5.09
C LEU A 74 22.05 8.83 -5.30
N GLY A 75 22.74 8.49 -4.22
CA GLY A 75 24.08 7.90 -4.25
C GLY A 75 24.76 7.97 -2.89
N GLU A 76 26.05 7.66 -2.88
CA GLU A 76 26.92 7.75 -1.71
C GLU A 76 28.17 8.55 -2.08
N VAL A 77 28.64 9.39 -1.15
CA VAL A 77 29.83 10.24 -1.31
C VAL A 77 30.64 10.17 -0.03
N ASP A 78 31.86 9.63 -0.10
CA ASP A 78 32.81 9.59 1.03
C ASP A 78 32.22 9.02 2.34
N GLY A 79 31.36 8.00 2.25
CA GLY A 79 30.65 7.38 3.40
C GLY A 79 29.32 8.04 3.78
N TRP A 80 28.89 9.10 3.09
CA TRP A 80 27.62 9.78 3.30
C TRP A 80 26.60 9.42 2.22
N VAL A 81 25.42 8.93 2.63
CA VAL A 81 24.29 8.66 1.73
C VAL A 81 23.60 9.97 1.38
N ILE A 82 23.53 10.31 0.10
CA ILE A 82 22.81 11.48 -0.41
C ILE A 82 21.39 11.07 -0.82
N GLY A 83 20.37 11.77 -0.34
CA GLY A 83 18.97 11.40 -0.57
C GLY A 83 17.99 12.57 -0.60
N LEU A 84 16.77 12.24 -1.03
CA LEU A 84 15.60 13.11 -1.11
C LEU A 84 14.63 12.81 0.02
N SER A 85 14.11 13.85 0.66
CA SER A 85 13.03 13.75 1.64
C SER A 85 11.93 14.76 1.32
N GLY A 86 10.81 14.27 0.79
CA GLY A 86 9.61 15.05 0.57
C GLY A 86 8.96 15.51 1.87
N GLY A 87 9.10 14.73 2.95
CA GLY A 87 8.61 15.08 4.29
C GLY A 87 9.38 16.21 4.98
N LEU A 88 10.70 16.32 4.73
CA LEU A 88 11.51 17.48 5.12
C LEU A 88 11.54 18.59 4.06
N GLY A 89 11.02 18.32 2.86
CA GLY A 89 10.94 19.27 1.75
C GLY A 89 12.31 19.65 1.17
N GLY A 90 13.25 18.71 1.09
CA GLY A 90 14.56 18.96 0.49
C GLY A 90 15.51 17.76 0.47
N CYS A 91 16.79 18.04 0.24
CA CYS A 91 17.87 17.05 0.16
C CYS A 91 18.62 16.88 1.49
N PHE A 92 19.15 15.68 1.73
CA PHE A 92 19.99 15.38 2.90
C PHE A 92 21.22 14.54 2.55
N ALA A 93 22.23 14.64 3.40
CA ALA A 93 23.33 13.71 3.53
C ALA A 93 23.19 12.98 4.88
N GLY A 94 23.24 11.65 4.88
CA GLY A 94 23.13 10.82 6.09
C GLY A 94 24.37 9.96 6.33
N ALA A 95 24.83 9.91 7.58
CA ALA A 95 25.89 9.03 8.05
C ALA A 95 25.39 8.14 9.22
N SER A 96 26.03 6.99 9.35
CA SER A 96 25.87 6.03 10.46
C SER A 96 27.18 5.96 11.25
N TYR A 97 27.08 5.77 12.56
CA TYR A 97 28.23 5.63 13.46
C TYR A 97 28.16 4.31 14.25
N ASP A 98 29.31 3.88 14.79
CA ASP A 98 29.48 2.58 15.46
C ASP A 98 28.63 2.39 16.73
N ASP A 99 28.08 3.48 17.29
CA ASP A 99 27.22 3.49 18.48
C ASP A 99 25.72 3.50 18.16
N ASP A 100 25.36 3.08 16.93
CA ASP A 100 24.01 3.16 16.34
C ASP A 100 23.46 4.60 16.20
N THR A 101 24.30 5.63 16.35
CA THR A 101 23.89 7.01 16.05
C THR A 101 23.77 7.22 14.54
N MET A 102 22.68 7.85 14.13
CA MET A 102 22.42 8.30 12.77
C MET A 102 22.40 9.83 12.74
N LEU A 103 23.23 10.45 11.90
CA LEU A 103 23.24 11.90 11.65
C LEU A 103 22.82 12.18 10.22
N TRP A 104 21.74 12.94 10.02
CA TRP A 104 21.44 13.56 8.74
C TRP A 104 21.61 15.06 8.83
N MET A 105 22.20 15.66 7.79
CA MET A 105 22.29 17.10 7.60
C MET A 105 21.74 17.43 6.23
N GLY A 106 20.90 18.45 6.13
CA GLY A 106 20.22 18.76 4.87
C GLY A 106 19.78 20.21 4.74
N LEU A 107 19.21 20.51 3.59
CA LEU A 107 18.51 21.76 3.29
C LEU A 107 17.06 21.41 2.99
N GLY A 108 16.09 22.22 3.39
CA GLY A 108 14.69 21.93 3.09
C GLY A 108 13.67 22.99 3.50
N GLY A 109 12.42 22.72 3.15
CA GLY A 109 11.28 23.59 3.37
C GLY A 109 11.25 24.81 2.44
N ALA A 110 10.20 25.61 2.55
CA ALA A 110 9.92 26.73 1.64
C ALA A 110 10.91 27.91 1.70
N GLN A 111 11.92 27.84 2.59
CA GLN A 111 12.98 28.84 2.74
C GLN A 111 14.38 28.22 2.57
N GLU A 112 14.48 26.98 2.10
CA GLU A 112 15.72 26.24 1.83
C GLU A 112 16.70 26.23 3.03
N ARG A 113 16.16 26.24 4.25
CA ARG A 113 16.98 26.34 5.47
C ARG A 113 17.58 24.99 5.83
N GLY A 114 18.71 25.07 6.54
CA GLY A 114 19.38 23.89 7.04
C GLY A 114 18.58 23.16 8.11
N PHE A 115 18.74 21.84 8.14
CA PHE A 115 18.27 21.00 9.24
C PHE A 115 19.34 19.98 9.64
N ILE A 116 19.24 19.53 10.89
CA ILE A 116 19.94 18.36 11.40
C ILE A 116 18.89 17.40 11.97
N VAL A 117 19.00 16.12 11.62
CA VAL A 117 18.31 15.02 12.28
C VAL A 117 19.35 14.14 12.95
N LEU A 118 19.17 13.86 14.24
CA LEU A 118 20.06 13.01 15.01
C LEU A 118 19.22 11.96 15.72
N THR A 119 19.40 10.68 15.40
CA THR A 119 18.66 9.56 16.02
C THR A 119 19.60 8.48 16.53
N ASN A 120 19.17 7.72 17.54
CA ASN A 120 19.91 6.58 18.09
C ASN A 120 18.91 5.60 18.72
N ALA A 121 19.12 4.29 18.54
CA ALA A 121 18.22 3.25 19.04
C ALA A 121 18.11 3.20 20.59
N ALA A 122 19.12 3.68 21.32
CA ALA A 122 19.16 3.67 22.78
C ALA A 122 18.41 4.86 23.45
N TRP A 123 17.90 5.84 22.69
CA TRP A 123 17.31 7.07 23.25
C TRP A 123 15.78 6.99 23.48
N ASP A 124 15.32 5.89 24.08
CA ASP A 124 13.90 5.61 24.32
C ASP A 124 13.14 6.69 25.14
N GLN A 125 13.84 7.45 25.99
CA GLN A 125 13.28 8.50 26.85
C GLN A 125 12.85 9.77 26.10
N ILE A 126 13.14 9.91 24.80
CA ILE A 126 12.79 11.12 24.05
C ILE A 126 11.29 11.15 23.72
N GLN A 127 10.63 12.25 24.10
CA GLN A 127 9.20 12.45 23.89
C GLN A 127 8.94 13.07 22.52
N VAL A 128 8.26 12.34 21.64
CA VAL A 128 7.91 12.80 20.29
C VAL A 128 7.04 14.05 20.36
N GLY A 129 7.37 15.08 19.58
CA GLY A 129 6.70 16.38 19.55
C GLY A 129 7.07 17.33 20.69
N ARG A 130 7.81 16.88 21.72
CA ARG A 130 8.31 17.78 22.77
C ARG A 130 9.47 18.62 22.24
N THR A 131 9.51 19.88 22.65
CA THR A 131 10.65 20.78 22.38
C THR A 131 11.69 20.70 23.50
N TYR A 132 12.96 20.71 23.11
CA TYR A 132 14.13 20.64 23.98
C TYR A 132 15.07 21.82 23.70
N ASP A 133 15.79 22.29 24.72
CA ASP A 133 16.88 23.24 24.55
C ASP A 133 18.14 22.49 24.14
N MET A 134 18.59 22.76 22.91
CA MET A 134 19.76 22.10 22.32
C MET A 134 20.88 23.10 22.05
N ARG A 135 22.10 22.66 22.29
CA ARG A 135 23.32 23.27 21.78
C ARG A 135 23.98 22.32 20.80
N VAL A 136 24.58 22.89 19.76
CA VAL A 136 25.42 22.18 18.81
C VAL A 136 26.75 22.92 18.75
N ASN A 137 27.79 22.34 19.33
CA ASN A 137 29.13 22.90 19.32
C ASN A 137 29.93 22.27 18.16
N THR A 138 30.71 23.11 17.50
CA THR A 138 31.60 22.76 16.38
C THR A 138 32.99 23.33 16.70
N PRO A 139 34.04 22.50 16.88
CA PRO A 139 35.34 22.98 17.31
C PRO A 139 35.90 24.05 16.36
N GLY A 140 36.43 25.13 16.94
CA GLY A 140 36.98 26.26 16.18
C GLY A 140 35.94 27.13 15.46
N GLN A 141 34.62 26.91 15.65
CA GLN A 141 33.54 27.72 15.07
C GLN A 141 32.60 28.26 16.17
N ALA A 142 31.68 29.16 15.80
CA ALA A 142 30.65 29.64 16.71
C ALA A 142 29.60 28.54 16.94
N GLY A 143 29.48 28.07 18.19
CA GLY A 143 28.48 27.06 18.56
C GLY A 143 27.06 27.60 18.49
N TRP A 144 26.14 26.78 17.97
CA TRP A 144 24.72 27.09 17.87
C TRP A 144 23.97 26.75 19.16
N ARG A 145 22.90 27.50 19.44
CA ARG A 145 21.95 27.23 20.53
C ARG A 145 20.55 27.57 20.05
N GLY A 146 19.60 26.67 20.28
CA GLY A 146 18.22 26.85 19.87
C GLY A 146 17.33 25.73 20.36
N LYS A 147 16.22 25.51 19.65
CA LYS A 147 15.24 24.48 19.98
C LYS A 147 15.36 23.28 19.05
N ALA A 148 15.28 22.09 19.62
CA ALA A 148 15.14 20.83 18.89
C ALA A 148 13.78 20.20 19.22
N VAL A 149 13.19 19.46 18.29
CA VAL A 149 11.93 18.73 18.48
C VAL A 149 12.22 17.23 18.57
N GLY A 150 11.66 16.57 19.58
CA GLY A 150 11.71 15.11 19.70
C GLY A 150 10.96 14.44 18.55
N ILE A 151 11.59 13.46 17.92
CA ILE A 151 11.11 12.78 16.71
C ILE A 151 11.16 11.26 16.88
N SER A 152 10.48 10.56 15.97
CA SER A 152 10.59 9.11 15.80
C SER A 152 10.71 8.81 14.30
N ARG A 153 11.56 7.85 13.95
CA ARG A 153 11.68 7.30 12.59
C ARG A 153 10.94 5.96 12.50
N ALA A 154 11.09 5.28 11.35
CA ALA A 154 10.69 3.88 11.22
C ALA A 154 11.40 3.01 12.28
N ASN A 155 10.79 1.89 12.68
CA ASN A 155 11.28 0.98 13.73
C ASN A 155 11.35 1.61 15.15
N ASP A 156 10.59 2.68 15.39
CA ASP A 156 10.48 3.40 16.68
C ASP A 156 11.77 4.09 17.19
N GLU A 157 12.83 4.14 16.37
CA GLU A 157 14.07 4.85 16.64
C GLU A 157 13.79 6.34 16.97
N LYS A 158 14.32 6.82 18.10
CA LYS A 158 14.06 8.17 18.62
C LYS A 158 15.22 9.13 18.37
N GLY A 159 14.93 10.42 18.45
CA GLY A 159 15.97 11.44 18.39
C GLY A 159 15.44 12.87 18.31
N PHE A 160 16.24 13.73 17.70
CA PHE A 160 16.00 15.16 17.60
C PHE A 160 16.03 15.67 16.16
N LEU A 161 15.06 16.50 15.80
CA LEU A 161 15.10 17.36 14.62
C LEU A 161 15.42 18.79 15.06
N VAL A 162 16.45 19.37 14.47
CA VAL A 162 16.75 20.79 14.49
C VAL A 162 16.43 21.37 13.12
N SER A 163 15.54 22.35 13.05
CA SER A 163 15.21 23.08 11.82
C SER A 163 15.76 24.50 11.84
N ASP A 164 15.55 25.23 10.74
CA ASP A 164 15.83 26.67 10.63
C ASP A 164 17.30 27.07 10.85
N LEU A 165 18.22 26.16 10.54
CA LEU A 165 19.65 26.46 10.56
C LEU A 165 19.99 27.43 9.42
N LYS A 166 20.71 28.49 9.76
CA LYS A 166 21.19 29.50 8.82
C LYS A 166 22.47 29.05 8.12
N ASP A 167 22.77 29.68 7.00
CA ASP A 167 23.96 29.45 6.17
C ASP A 167 25.28 29.50 6.97
N GLU A 168 25.36 30.36 7.99
CA GLU A 168 26.50 30.44 8.90
C GLU A 168 26.76 29.10 9.63
N MET A 169 25.69 28.45 10.11
CA MET A 169 25.76 27.15 10.77
C MET A 169 26.06 26.04 9.78
N MET A 170 25.41 26.02 8.62
CA MET A 170 25.70 25.04 7.57
C MET A 170 27.15 25.15 7.06
N GLY A 171 27.68 26.38 6.97
CA GLY A 171 29.07 26.65 6.66
C GLY A 171 30.04 26.24 7.78
N ALA A 172 29.63 26.36 9.05
CA ALA A 172 30.42 25.85 10.18
C ALA A 172 30.52 24.32 10.14
N LEU A 173 29.40 23.62 9.92
CA LEU A 173 29.37 22.16 9.73
C LEU A 173 30.33 21.73 8.60
N ALA A 174 30.27 22.40 7.44
CA ALA A 174 31.14 22.15 6.29
C ALA A 174 32.63 22.53 6.48
N ARG A 175 33.05 22.96 7.69
CA ARG A 175 34.45 23.26 8.05
C ARG A 175 34.90 22.56 9.32
N SER A 176 34.04 21.79 9.98
CA SER A 176 34.35 21.17 11.27
C SER A 176 34.69 19.69 11.12
N GLU A 177 35.70 19.27 11.87
CA GLU A 177 36.15 17.85 11.91
C GLU A 177 35.29 17.00 12.85
N SER A 178 34.53 17.62 13.75
CA SER A 178 33.57 16.95 14.65
C SER A 178 32.44 17.88 15.07
N ILE A 179 31.40 17.29 15.63
CA ILE A 179 30.19 17.95 16.13
C ILE A 179 29.81 17.37 17.49
N GLU A 180 29.43 18.24 18.41
CA GLU A 180 29.00 17.87 19.76
C GLU A 180 27.58 18.39 20.00
N PHE A 181 26.67 17.47 20.35
CA PHE A 181 25.28 17.78 20.66
C PHE A 181 25.07 17.77 22.17
N LEU A 182 24.46 18.83 22.69
CA LEU A 182 24.07 18.91 24.10
C LEU A 182 22.59 19.21 24.24
N VAL A 183 21.90 18.44 25.08
CA VAL A 183 20.51 18.70 25.49
C VAL A 183 20.50 18.92 27.00
N ASP A 184 19.80 19.97 27.46
CA ASP A 184 19.76 20.37 28.87
C ASP A 184 21.17 20.47 29.51
N ASN A 185 22.14 20.97 28.72
CA ASN A 185 23.55 21.13 29.05
C ASN A 185 24.31 19.81 29.39
N ARG A 186 23.84 18.66 28.90
CA ARG A 186 24.56 17.38 28.91
C ARG A 186 24.93 16.98 27.48
N VAL A 187 26.16 16.55 27.24
CA VAL A 187 26.56 15.97 25.96
C VAL A 187 25.78 14.67 25.74
N ILE A 188 25.11 14.56 24.60
CA ILE A 188 24.33 13.37 24.20
C ILE A 188 24.97 12.60 23.05
N ALA A 189 25.77 13.28 22.22
CA ALA A 189 26.54 12.68 21.13
C ALA A 189 27.74 13.57 20.80
N GLN A 190 28.87 12.96 20.45
CA GLN A 190 30.04 13.62 19.90
C GLN A 190 30.53 12.80 18.71
N LEU A 191 30.40 13.35 17.50
CA LEU A 191 30.54 12.59 16.26
C LEU A 191 31.65 13.20 15.38
N PRO A 192 32.49 12.39 14.71
CA PRO A 192 33.37 12.89 13.66
C PRO A 192 32.56 13.31 12.43
N LEU A 193 32.96 14.43 11.82
CA LEU A 193 32.37 14.99 10.61
C LEU A 193 33.28 14.75 9.38
N THR A 194 33.99 13.62 9.36
CA THR A 194 34.86 13.20 8.27
C THR A 194 34.12 13.28 6.93
N ALA A 195 34.72 13.96 5.95
CA ALA A 195 34.17 14.21 4.62
C ALA A 195 32.80 14.93 4.55
N SER A 196 32.26 15.44 5.66
CA SER A 196 31.05 16.28 5.66
C SER A 196 31.07 17.48 4.69
N PRO A 197 32.21 18.14 4.35
CA PRO A 197 32.20 19.23 3.37
C PRO A 197 31.83 18.73 1.96
N SER A 198 32.27 17.52 1.60
CA SER A 198 31.95 16.85 0.33
C SER A 198 30.46 16.51 0.28
N ALA A 199 29.93 15.95 1.37
CA ALA A 199 28.52 15.61 1.52
C ALA A 199 27.60 16.84 1.44
N ILE A 200 27.92 17.91 2.18
CA ILE A 200 27.15 19.17 2.17
C ILE A 200 27.19 19.83 0.78
N ALA A 201 28.32 19.78 0.07
CA ALA A 201 28.40 20.27 -1.31
C ALA A 201 27.48 19.50 -2.28
N HIS A 202 27.26 18.19 -2.06
CA HIS A 202 26.30 17.41 -2.84
C HIS A 202 24.85 17.70 -2.44
N VAL A 203 24.56 17.94 -1.15
CA VAL A 203 23.25 18.42 -0.70
C VAL A 203 22.87 19.75 -1.35
N ILE A 204 23.79 20.72 -1.42
CA ILE A 204 23.54 22.03 -2.05
C ILE A 204 23.21 21.86 -3.55
N LYS A 205 23.97 21.04 -4.29
CA LYS A 205 23.68 20.73 -5.70
C LYS A 205 22.33 20.05 -5.87
N CYS A 206 22.04 19.06 -5.04
CA CYS A 206 20.76 18.36 -5.03
C CYS A 206 19.59 19.31 -4.76
N GLN A 207 19.73 20.23 -3.79
CA GLN A 207 18.68 21.15 -3.41
C GLN A 207 18.29 22.09 -4.55
N ALA A 208 19.26 22.56 -5.35
CA ALA A 208 18.99 23.36 -6.54
C ALA A 208 18.19 22.62 -7.63
N GLU A 209 18.25 21.29 -7.66
CA GLU A 209 17.46 20.43 -8.56
C GLU A 209 16.21 19.83 -7.91
N PHE A 210 15.98 20.07 -6.61
CA PHE A 210 14.95 19.40 -5.82
C PHE A 210 13.52 19.46 -6.41
N PRO A 211 13.03 20.60 -6.95
CA PRO A 211 11.70 20.65 -7.57
C PRO A 211 11.55 19.71 -8.77
N LYS A 212 12.61 19.53 -9.56
CA LYS A 212 12.66 18.62 -10.70
C LYS A 212 12.73 17.17 -10.22
N LEU A 213 13.67 16.86 -9.33
CA LEU A 213 13.85 15.51 -8.78
C LEU A 213 12.57 14.98 -8.10
N MET A 214 11.84 15.85 -7.38
CA MET A 214 10.55 15.52 -6.79
C MET A 214 9.39 15.41 -7.79
N ALA A 215 9.51 15.99 -8.99
CA ALA A 215 8.56 15.78 -10.08
C ALA A 215 8.83 14.46 -10.81
N ASP A 216 10.11 14.15 -11.05
CA ASP A 216 10.57 12.90 -11.65
C ASP A 216 10.18 11.70 -10.76
N LEU A 217 10.32 11.81 -9.43
CA LEU A 217 9.84 10.80 -8.47
C LEU A 217 8.33 10.56 -8.48
N LYS A 218 7.54 11.60 -8.79
CA LYS A 218 6.08 11.50 -8.89
C LYS A 218 5.60 11.01 -10.25
N THR A 219 6.52 10.81 -11.18
CA THR A 219 6.24 10.31 -12.53
C THR A 219 6.67 8.84 -12.59
N PRO A 220 5.74 7.87 -12.67
CA PRO A 220 6.09 6.47 -12.80
C PRO A 220 6.98 6.27 -14.03
N LYS A 221 8.14 5.60 -13.88
CA LYS A 221 9.00 5.25 -15.02
C LYS A 221 8.35 4.20 -15.93
N SER A 222 7.42 3.43 -15.38
CA SER A 222 6.54 2.53 -16.12
C SER A 222 5.15 2.46 -15.47
N SER A 223 4.17 2.13 -16.30
CA SER A 223 2.78 1.81 -15.94
C SER A 223 2.58 0.30 -16.09
N THR A 224 1.83 -0.30 -15.17
CA THR A 224 1.48 -1.73 -15.22
C THR A 224 -0.02 -1.92 -15.04
N GLY A 225 -0.62 -2.74 -15.88
CA GLY A 225 -2.03 -3.08 -15.81
C GLY A 225 -2.32 -4.53 -16.19
N THR A 226 -3.58 -4.81 -16.44
CA THR A 226 -4.10 -6.08 -16.92
C THR A 226 -4.72 -5.89 -18.29
N GLY A 227 -4.67 -6.91 -19.13
CA GLY A 227 -5.45 -6.97 -20.37
C GLY A 227 -5.89 -8.41 -20.63
N PHE A 228 -6.86 -8.62 -21.50
CA PHE A 228 -7.31 -9.96 -21.86
C PHE A 228 -7.55 -10.13 -23.36
N PHE A 229 -7.34 -11.35 -23.85
CA PHE A 229 -7.53 -11.67 -25.26
C PHE A 229 -9.00 -11.56 -25.65
N VAL A 230 -9.25 -10.86 -26.76
CA VAL A 230 -10.59 -10.64 -27.33
C VAL A 230 -10.76 -11.30 -28.70
N ALA A 231 -9.65 -11.66 -29.37
CA ALA A 231 -9.69 -12.46 -30.60
C ALA A 231 -8.45 -13.37 -30.76
N TRP A 232 -8.62 -14.46 -31.52
CA TRP A 232 -7.61 -15.48 -31.81
C TRP A 232 -6.36 -14.94 -32.53
N GLY A 233 -6.46 -13.76 -33.14
CA GLY A 233 -5.36 -13.07 -33.81
C GLY A 233 -4.27 -12.57 -32.86
N GLY A 234 -4.49 -12.58 -31.55
CA GLY A 234 -3.59 -11.99 -30.56
C GLY A 234 -3.97 -10.55 -30.17
N GLN A 235 -5.23 -10.17 -30.41
CA GLN A 235 -5.78 -8.89 -29.96
C GLN A 235 -6.16 -8.94 -28.48
N ILE A 236 -5.79 -7.91 -27.74
CA ILE A 236 -5.96 -7.78 -26.29
C ILE A 236 -6.68 -6.47 -25.98
N LEU A 237 -7.72 -6.51 -25.15
CA LEU A 237 -8.36 -5.33 -24.60
C LEU A 237 -7.74 -4.98 -23.24
N THR A 238 -7.52 -3.69 -22.99
CA THR A 238 -7.09 -3.11 -21.71
C THR A 238 -7.66 -1.69 -21.56
N ASN A 239 -7.27 -0.94 -20.52
CA ASN A 239 -7.64 0.46 -20.39
C ASN A 239 -6.71 1.39 -21.17
N HIS A 240 -7.24 2.56 -21.57
CA HIS A 240 -6.43 3.60 -22.20
C HIS A 240 -5.36 4.13 -21.25
N HIS A 241 -5.70 4.44 -20.00
CA HIS A 241 -4.75 5.00 -19.04
C HIS A 241 -3.57 4.08 -18.68
N VAL A 242 -3.68 2.76 -18.91
CA VAL A 242 -2.58 1.81 -18.71
C VAL A 242 -1.49 2.01 -19.76
N VAL A 243 -1.87 2.44 -20.97
CA VAL A 243 -1.01 2.53 -22.16
C VAL A 243 -0.86 3.96 -22.70
N ASP A 244 -1.38 4.97 -22.00
CA ASP A 244 -1.23 6.39 -22.37
C ASP A 244 0.26 6.76 -22.42
N LYS A 245 0.65 7.51 -23.45
CA LYS A 245 2.03 7.97 -23.72
C LYS A 245 3.10 6.86 -23.75
N CYS A 246 2.71 5.61 -23.97
CA CYS A 246 3.64 4.51 -23.87
C CYS A 246 4.75 4.54 -24.94
N LYS A 247 6.00 4.33 -24.52
CA LYS A 247 7.16 4.21 -25.42
C LYS A 247 7.46 2.77 -25.82
N VAL A 248 7.37 1.84 -24.86
CA VAL A 248 7.51 0.40 -25.11
C VAL A 248 6.33 -0.32 -24.44
N LEU A 249 5.57 -1.07 -25.24
CA LEU A 249 4.45 -1.88 -24.76
C LEU A 249 4.81 -3.36 -24.83
N GLU A 250 4.68 -4.04 -23.70
CA GLU A 250 4.86 -5.49 -23.60
C GLU A 250 3.67 -6.15 -22.91
N VAL A 251 3.47 -7.43 -23.18
CA VAL A 251 2.46 -8.26 -22.51
C VAL A 251 3.09 -9.53 -21.97
N VAL A 252 2.69 -9.92 -20.76
CA VAL A 252 3.26 -11.07 -20.04
C VAL A 252 2.16 -12.03 -19.65
N ARG A 253 2.26 -13.29 -20.10
CA ARG A 253 1.43 -14.39 -19.63
C ARG A 253 2.01 -14.93 -18.30
N PRO A 254 1.17 -15.34 -17.32
CA PRO A 254 1.64 -16.04 -16.11
C PRO A 254 2.72 -17.09 -16.39
N GLY A 255 3.87 -16.98 -15.72
CA GLY A 255 5.00 -17.90 -15.87
C GLY A 255 5.73 -17.87 -17.22
N SER A 256 5.50 -16.86 -18.06
CA SER A 256 6.16 -16.68 -19.36
C SER A 256 7.00 -15.40 -19.39
N SER A 257 7.94 -15.31 -20.34
CA SER A 257 8.64 -14.05 -20.65
C SER A 257 7.70 -13.00 -21.23
N ALA A 258 8.10 -11.73 -21.13
CA ALA A 258 7.42 -10.63 -21.82
C ALA A 258 7.52 -10.78 -23.35
N VAL A 259 6.49 -10.29 -24.04
CA VAL A 259 6.40 -10.29 -25.49
C VAL A 259 5.93 -8.91 -25.96
N PRO A 260 6.58 -8.29 -26.96
CA PRO A 260 6.16 -7.00 -27.48
C PRO A 260 4.70 -6.97 -27.92
N ALA A 261 4.06 -5.84 -27.65
CA ALA A 261 2.73 -5.50 -28.12
C ALA A 261 2.78 -4.15 -28.87
N ARG A 262 1.81 -3.95 -29.76
CA ARG A 262 1.57 -2.65 -30.42
C ARG A 262 0.18 -2.16 -30.11
N LEU A 263 0.04 -0.85 -29.94
CA LEU A 263 -1.25 -0.18 -29.85
C LEU A 263 -1.93 -0.21 -31.23
N ILE A 264 -3.20 -0.61 -31.27
CA ILE A 264 -4.03 -0.64 -32.49
C ILE A 264 -5.03 0.52 -32.49
N ALA A 265 -5.73 0.70 -31.37
CA ALA A 265 -6.75 1.74 -31.23
C ALA A 265 -6.93 2.14 -29.75
N VAL A 266 -7.48 3.32 -29.54
CA VAL A 266 -7.83 3.87 -28.22
C VAL A 266 -9.19 4.54 -28.26
N ASP A 267 -9.91 4.45 -27.15
CA ASP A 267 -11.06 5.28 -26.82
C ASP A 267 -10.79 5.94 -25.46
N PRO A 268 -10.24 7.17 -25.44
CA PRO A 268 -9.97 7.89 -24.20
C PRO A 268 -11.22 8.27 -23.41
N ALA A 269 -12.40 8.33 -24.03
CA ALA A 269 -13.64 8.72 -23.37
C ALA A 269 -14.22 7.55 -22.54
N ASN A 270 -14.18 6.33 -23.08
CA ASN A 270 -14.55 5.12 -22.35
C ASN A 270 -13.38 4.49 -21.57
N ASP A 271 -12.16 5.02 -21.70
CA ASP A 271 -10.94 4.48 -21.11
C ASP A 271 -10.62 3.04 -21.57
N LEU A 272 -10.63 2.82 -22.89
CA LEU A 272 -10.34 1.54 -23.52
C LEU A 272 -9.16 1.64 -24.50
N ALA A 273 -8.38 0.56 -24.61
CA ALA A 273 -7.34 0.41 -25.63
C ALA A 273 -7.30 -1.02 -26.17
N LEU A 274 -7.08 -1.12 -27.49
CA LEU A 274 -6.90 -2.37 -28.21
C LEU A 274 -5.42 -2.53 -28.54
N LEU A 275 -4.82 -3.63 -28.10
CA LEU A 275 -3.44 -4.02 -28.36
C LEU A 275 -3.39 -5.23 -29.30
N GLN A 276 -2.25 -5.42 -29.96
CA GLN A 276 -1.92 -6.61 -30.74
C GLN A 276 -0.56 -7.16 -30.30
N THR A 277 -0.49 -8.46 -30.02
CA THR A 277 0.75 -9.19 -29.73
C THR A 277 0.88 -10.43 -30.65
N SER A 278 2.03 -11.11 -30.62
CA SER A 278 2.23 -12.41 -31.27
C SER A 278 1.75 -13.59 -30.40
N LEU A 279 1.47 -13.39 -29.11
CA LEU A 279 0.92 -14.42 -28.23
C LEU A 279 -0.45 -14.91 -28.73
N ARG A 280 -0.68 -16.22 -28.54
CA ARG A 280 -1.96 -16.89 -28.86
C ARG A 280 -2.65 -17.36 -27.59
N THR A 281 -3.97 -17.17 -27.52
CA THR A 281 -4.83 -17.75 -26.49
C THR A 281 -5.42 -19.09 -26.93
N ARG A 282 -5.82 -19.91 -25.96
CA ARG A 282 -6.61 -21.14 -26.15
C ARG A 282 -8.10 -20.94 -25.87
N GLU A 283 -8.45 -19.84 -25.19
CA GLU A 283 -9.79 -19.52 -24.73
C GLU A 283 -10.10 -18.05 -25.04
N LEU A 284 -11.36 -17.74 -25.32
CA LEU A 284 -11.86 -16.37 -25.45
C LEU A 284 -13.12 -16.23 -24.60
N PRO A 285 -13.20 -15.26 -23.68
CA PRO A 285 -14.42 -15.05 -22.91
C PRO A 285 -15.52 -14.53 -23.83
N ALA A 286 -16.77 -14.90 -23.53
CA ALA A 286 -17.91 -14.32 -24.22
C ALA A 286 -18.30 -12.97 -23.59
N PHE A 287 -18.81 -12.03 -24.36
CA PHE A 287 -19.32 -10.74 -23.88
C PHE A 287 -20.83 -10.83 -23.68
N VAL A 288 -21.31 -10.40 -22.51
CA VAL A 288 -22.74 -10.35 -22.18
C VAL A 288 -23.15 -8.92 -21.84
N PRO A 289 -24.07 -8.27 -22.58
CA PRO A 289 -24.25 -6.81 -22.56
C PRO A 289 -24.98 -6.27 -21.32
N ARG A 290 -25.44 -7.12 -20.39
CA ARG A 290 -26.28 -6.72 -19.26
C ARG A 290 -25.91 -7.45 -17.97
N ALA A 291 -25.11 -6.79 -17.14
CA ALA A 291 -25.01 -7.09 -15.72
C ALA A 291 -26.33 -6.75 -14.98
N ARG A 292 -26.52 -7.28 -13.77
CA ARG A 292 -27.64 -6.94 -12.87
C ARG A 292 -27.12 -6.63 -11.45
N ILE A 293 -27.79 -5.73 -10.72
CA ILE A 293 -27.50 -5.50 -9.30
C ILE A 293 -27.63 -6.80 -8.52
N GLY A 294 -26.69 -7.08 -7.62
CA GLY A 294 -26.63 -8.32 -6.84
C GLY A 294 -26.08 -9.52 -7.60
N GLN A 295 -25.78 -9.42 -8.91
CA GLN A 295 -25.08 -10.46 -9.65
C GLN A 295 -23.68 -10.66 -9.08
N GLY A 296 -23.32 -11.91 -8.77
CA GLY A 296 -21.96 -12.28 -8.39
C GLY A 296 -20.98 -12.06 -9.53
N VAL A 297 -19.86 -11.40 -9.25
CA VAL A 297 -18.81 -11.09 -10.22
C VAL A 297 -17.43 -11.48 -9.71
N TYR A 298 -16.55 -11.73 -10.66
CA TYR A 298 -15.21 -12.25 -10.44
C TYR A 298 -14.23 -11.39 -11.24
N VAL A 299 -13.12 -11.00 -10.63
CA VAL A 299 -12.09 -10.17 -11.27
C VAL A 299 -10.78 -10.94 -11.25
N TYR A 300 -10.14 -11.05 -12.41
CA TYR A 300 -8.79 -11.56 -12.54
C TYR A 300 -7.84 -10.46 -13.03
N GLY A 301 -6.67 -10.31 -12.43
CA GLY A 301 -5.69 -9.29 -12.83
C GLY A 301 -4.35 -9.37 -12.11
N PHE A 302 -3.49 -8.39 -12.37
CA PHE A 302 -2.09 -8.38 -11.92
C PHE A 302 -1.80 -7.17 -11.01
N PRO A 303 -2.28 -7.17 -9.75
CA PRO A 303 -2.04 -6.08 -8.84
C PRO A 303 -0.59 -6.06 -8.35
N LEU A 304 -0.02 -4.85 -8.16
CA LEU A 304 1.25 -4.61 -7.46
C LEU A 304 2.39 -5.59 -7.82
N THR A 305 2.70 -5.72 -9.11
CA THR A 305 3.55 -6.81 -9.66
C THR A 305 5.02 -6.81 -9.22
N GLN A 306 5.49 -5.72 -8.59
CA GLN A 306 6.80 -5.66 -7.93
C GLN A 306 6.77 -6.21 -6.48
N ARG A 307 5.59 -6.49 -5.90
CA ARG A 307 5.40 -6.95 -4.51
C ARG A 307 4.43 -8.12 -4.31
N LEU A 308 3.71 -8.56 -5.35
CA LEU A 308 2.72 -9.65 -5.30
C LEU A 308 3.01 -10.74 -6.35
N ALA A 309 2.23 -11.83 -6.28
CA ALA A 309 2.42 -13.03 -7.10
C ALA A 309 2.36 -12.77 -8.62
N SER A 310 3.35 -13.28 -9.34
CA SER A 310 3.45 -13.21 -10.81
C SER A 310 2.39 -14.05 -11.54
N THR A 311 1.61 -14.84 -10.81
CA THR A 311 0.54 -15.71 -11.31
C THR A 311 -0.84 -15.05 -11.35
N GLY A 312 -0.92 -13.73 -11.10
CA GLY A 312 -2.17 -12.98 -11.02
C GLY A 312 -2.95 -13.22 -9.72
N ASN A 313 -3.98 -12.39 -9.52
CA ASN A 313 -4.92 -12.43 -8.41
C ASN A 313 -6.34 -12.63 -8.94
N PHE A 314 -7.15 -13.40 -8.23
CA PHE A 314 -8.56 -13.65 -8.52
C PHE A 314 -9.40 -13.27 -7.31
N THR A 315 -10.28 -12.28 -7.48
CA THR A 315 -11.13 -11.74 -6.40
C THR A 315 -12.61 -11.88 -6.74
N THR A 316 -13.45 -11.95 -5.72
CA THR A 316 -14.90 -12.16 -5.85
C THR A 316 -15.68 -11.01 -5.22
N GLY A 317 -16.89 -10.77 -5.71
CA GLY A 317 -17.81 -9.77 -5.18
C GLY A 317 -19.15 -9.79 -5.90
N GLY A 318 -19.84 -8.65 -5.95
CA GLY A 318 -21.08 -8.48 -6.69
C GLY A 318 -21.21 -7.09 -7.33
N VAL A 319 -22.16 -6.95 -8.25
CA VAL A 319 -22.55 -5.64 -8.79
C VAL A 319 -23.34 -4.87 -7.75
N SER A 320 -22.79 -3.75 -7.28
CA SER A 320 -23.41 -2.86 -6.29
C SER A 320 -24.36 -1.84 -6.94
N ALA A 321 -23.99 -1.31 -8.11
CA ALA A 321 -24.82 -0.35 -8.85
C ALA A 321 -24.59 -0.45 -10.37
N MET A 322 -25.58 0.02 -11.14
CA MET A 322 -25.57 0.02 -12.62
C MET A 322 -25.05 1.33 -13.23
N ALA A 323 -24.44 2.19 -12.43
CA ALA A 323 -23.80 3.46 -12.83
C ALA A 323 -22.54 3.69 -11.99
N GLY A 324 -21.69 4.61 -12.45
CA GLY A 324 -20.48 5.05 -11.76
C GLY A 324 -20.69 6.31 -10.91
N ILE A 325 -19.59 7.01 -10.63
CA ILE A 325 -19.61 8.34 -9.99
C ILE A 325 -20.43 9.30 -10.87
N GLY A 326 -21.24 10.17 -10.24
CA GLY A 326 -22.04 11.17 -10.95
C GLY A 326 -23.11 10.59 -11.89
N ASP A 327 -23.63 9.39 -11.58
CA ASP A 327 -24.57 8.63 -12.41
C ASP A 327 -24.03 8.28 -13.82
N ASP A 328 -22.70 8.12 -13.97
CA ASP A 328 -22.10 7.66 -15.23
C ASP A 328 -22.63 6.29 -15.65
N THR A 329 -23.57 6.31 -16.60
CA THR A 329 -24.23 5.11 -17.13
C THR A 329 -23.33 4.23 -18.00
N SER A 330 -22.09 4.64 -18.33
CA SER A 330 -21.11 3.77 -18.99
C SER A 330 -20.49 2.73 -18.03
N ARG A 331 -20.60 2.96 -16.71
CA ARG A 331 -19.91 2.18 -15.67
C ARG A 331 -20.85 1.28 -14.86
N LEU A 332 -20.24 0.32 -14.18
CA LEU A 332 -20.81 -0.50 -13.10
C LEU A 332 -20.02 -0.21 -11.83
N GLN A 333 -20.69 -0.16 -10.69
CA GLN A 333 -20.03 -0.25 -9.38
C GLN A 333 -20.00 -1.72 -8.95
N ILE A 334 -18.84 -2.19 -8.48
CA ILE A 334 -18.63 -3.56 -8.00
C ILE A 334 -18.04 -3.56 -6.60
N SER A 335 -18.36 -4.58 -5.80
CA SER A 335 -17.76 -4.81 -4.48
C SER A 335 -16.54 -5.73 -4.50
N ALA A 336 -16.22 -6.34 -5.66
CA ALA A 336 -15.01 -7.16 -5.80
C ALA A 336 -13.75 -6.30 -5.54
N PRO A 337 -12.81 -6.73 -4.68
CA PRO A 337 -11.60 -5.98 -4.39
C PRO A 337 -10.74 -5.69 -5.63
N VAL A 338 -10.57 -4.40 -5.94
CA VAL A 338 -9.71 -3.92 -7.02
C VAL A 338 -8.52 -3.15 -6.42
N GLN A 339 -7.36 -3.26 -7.04
CA GLN A 339 -6.10 -2.60 -6.63
C GLN A 339 -5.34 -2.10 -7.88
N PRO A 340 -4.41 -1.14 -7.74
CA PRO A 340 -3.53 -0.72 -8.84
C PRO A 340 -2.84 -1.93 -9.51
N GLY A 341 -2.96 -2.00 -10.83
CA GLY A 341 -2.56 -3.15 -11.66
C GLY A 341 -3.73 -4.01 -12.18
N ASN A 342 -4.91 -3.96 -11.55
CA ASN A 342 -6.11 -4.66 -12.06
C ASN A 342 -6.81 -3.91 -13.21
N SER A 343 -6.50 -2.63 -13.45
CA SER A 343 -7.04 -1.85 -14.59
C SER A 343 -6.89 -2.60 -15.91
N GLY A 344 -7.95 -2.63 -16.71
CA GLY A 344 -8.03 -3.33 -17.98
C GLY A 344 -8.33 -4.84 -17.85
N GLY A 345 -8.41 -5.36 -16.63
CA GLY A 345 -8.76 -6.75 -16.36
C GLY A 345 -10.25 -7.06 -16.58
N PRO A 346 -10.59 -8.31 -16.89
CA PRO A 346 -11.97 -8.72 -17.10
C PRO A 346 -12.75 -8.77 -15.78
N VAL A 347 -13.98 -8.24 -15.79
CA VAL A 347 -15.02 -8.56 -14.81
C VAL A 347 -15.90 -9.64 -15.41
N LEU A 348 -15.94 -10.80 -14.76
CA LEU A 348 -16.60 -12.01 -15.22
C LEU A 348 -17.85 -12.33 -14.40
N ASP A 349 -18.83 -12.99 -15.02
CA ASP A 349 -19.90 -13.70 -14.31
C ASP A 349 -19.50 -15.16 -13.98
N GLN A 350 -20.42 -15.90 -13.35
CA GLN A 350 -20.21 -17.31 -12.96
C GLN A 350 -19.99 -18.26 -14.16
N ASN A 351 -20.29 -17.85 -15.38
CA ASN A 351 -20.12 -18.64 -16.60
C ASN A 351 -18.81 -18.29 -17.33
N GLY A 352 -18.03 -17.33 -16.82
CA GLY A 352 -16.81 -16.83 -17.47
C GLY A 352 -17.07 -15.83 -18.59
N ASN A 353 -18.24 -15.19 -18.62
CA ASN A 353 -18.55 -14.15 -19.59
C ASN A 353 -18.13 -12.76 -19.05
N VAL A 354 -17.59 -11.90 -19.90
CA VAL A 354 -17.29 -10.49 -19.61
C VAL A 354 -18.60 -9.71 -19.42
N VAL A 355 -18.81 -9.23 -18.19
CA VAL A 355 -19.84 -8.24 -17.84
C VAL A 355 -19.26 -6.81 -17.77
N GLY A 356 -17.94 -6.68 -17.70
CA GLY A 356 -17.26 -5.39 -17.76
C GLY A 356 -15.73 -5.47 -17.78
N VAL A 357 -15.07 -4.31 -17.83
CA VAL A 357 -13.62 -4.15 -17.77
C VAL A 357 -13.26 -3.30 -16.56
N VAL A 358 -12.44 -3.81 -15.66
CA VAL A 358 -12.05 -3.14 -14.42
C VAL A 358 -11.35 -1.82 -14.71
N VAL A 359 -11.70 -0.77 -13.95
CA VAL A 359 -10.91 0.46 -13.87
C VAL A 359 -10.48 0.62 -12.42
N ALA A 360 -9.21 0.36 -12.13
CA ALA A 360 -8.68 0.61 -10.80
C ALA A 360 -8.52 2.12 -10.64
N VAL A 361 -9.24 2.68 -9.66
CA VAL A 361 -9.02 4.06 -9.23
C VAL A 361 -7.64 4.11 -8.59
N LEU A 362 -6.66 4.64 -9.33
CA LEU A 362 -5.45 5.16 -8.71
C LEU A 362 -5.91 6.25 -7.74
N SER A 363 -5.50 6.15 -6.48
CA SER A 363 -5.82 7.10 -5.40
C SER A 363 -5.05 8.43 -5.56
N THR A 364 -5.13 9.00 -6.76
CA THR A 364 -4.48 10.22 -7.26
C THR A 364 -5.28 10.88 -8.39
N THR A 365 -6.51 10.44 -8.70
CA THR A 365 -7.37 11.16 -9.65
C THR A 365 -7.66 12.57 -9.15
N LYS A 366 -7.94 13.47 -10.09
CA LYS A 366 -7.96 14.92 -9.85
C LYS A 366 -9.09 15.36 -8.91
N GLU A 367 -10.04 14.50 -8.58
CA GLU A 367 -11.14 14.81 -7.66
C GLU A 367 -10.67 15.07 -6.21
N GLU A 368 -9.66 14.36 -5.69
CA GLU A 368 -9.08 14.69 -4.37
C GLU A 368 -8.44 16.10 -4.34
N LYS A 369 -8.01 16.62 -5.51
CA LYS A 369 -7.50 17.99 -5.64
C LYS A 369 -8.60 19.05 -5.80
N ALA A 370 -9.86 18.64 -5.98
CA ALA A 370 -11.00 19.55 -6.13
C ALA A 370 -11.70 19.91 -4.80
N GLY A 371 -11.24 19.35 -3.67
CA GLY A 371 -11.85 19.58 -2.35
C GLY A 371 -13.12 18.77 -2.09
N GLU A 372 -13.41 17.78 -2.93
CA GLU A 372 -14.52 16.84 -2.72
C GLU A 372 -14.15 15.75 -1.71
N ARG A 373 -15.17 15.13 -1.10
CA ARG A 373 -15.00 14.18 0.01
C ARG A 373 -14.27 12.92 -0.47
N PRO A 374 -13.37 12.32 0.33
CA PRO A 374 -12.70 11.07 -0.05
C PRO A 374 -13.71 10.01 -0.48
N LEU A 375 -13.42 9.33 -1.59
CA LEU A 375 -14.29 8.27 -2.09
C LEU A 375 -14.46 7.17 -1.02
N PRO A 376 -15.66 6.56 -0.90
CA PRO A 376 -15.88 5.48 0.06
C PRO A 376 -14.88 4.34 -0.17
N GLN A 377 -14.19 3.92 0.90
CA GLN A 377 -13.41 2.70 0.85
C GLN A 377 -14.32 1.54 0.43
N ASN A 378 -13.89 0.75 -0.57
CA ASN A 378 -14.64 -0.31 -1.27
C ASN A 378 -15.61 0.13 -2.39
N ALA A 379 -15.54 1.36 -2.90
CA ALA A 379 -16.19 1.74 -4.16
C ALA A 379 -15.28 1.46 -5.37
N ASN A 380 -15.42 0.30 -6.01
CA ASN A 380 -14.68 -0.08 -7.21
C ASN A 380 -15.57 0.00 -8.46
N PHE A 381 -14.98 0.29 -9.63
CA PHE A 381 -15.73 0.54 -10.86
C PHE A 381 -15.22 -0.29 -12.04
N ALA A 382 -16.11 -0.51 -13.01
CA ALA A 382 -15.82 -1.18 -14.27
C ALA A 382 -16.59 -0.56 -15.43
N ILE A 383 -16.00 -0.53 -16.63
CA ILE A 383 -16.67 -0.18 -17.89
C ILE A 383 -17.63 -1.30 -18.25
N LYS A 384 -18.85 -0.99 -18.68
CA LYS A 384 -19.82 -2.01 -19.12
C LYS A 384 -19.30 -2.77 -20.35
N SER A 385 -19.51 -4.09 -20.36
CA SER A 385 -19.21 -4.97 -21.50
C SER A 385 -19.81 -4.48 -22.83
N ALA A 386 -20.95 -3.80 -22.81
CA ALA A 386 -21.58 -3.23 -24.01
C ALA A 386 -20.75 -2.10 -24.65
N ALA A 387 -20.13 -1.22 -23.85
CA ALA A 387 -19.23 -0.18 -24.36
C ALA A 387 -17.94 -0.80 -24.91
N ALA A 388 -17.39 -1.80 -24.21
CA ALA A 388 -16.26 -2.59 -24.70
C ALA A 388 -16.57 -3.32 -26.02
N ALA A 389 -17.74 -3.95 -26.14
CA ALA A 389 -18.18 -4.61 -27.36
C ALA A 389 -18.29 -3.63 -28.55
N THR A 390 -18.93 -2.47 -28.33
CA THR A 390 -19.05 -1.42 -29.36
C THR A 390 -17.67 -0.90 -29.81
N PHE A 391 -16.72 -0.73 -28.87
CA PHE A 391 -15.35 -0.35 -29.20
C PHE A 391 -14.60 -1.44 -30.01
N LEU A 392 -14.81 -2.72 -29.70
CA LEU A 392 -14.25 -3.83 -30.48
C LEU A 392 -14.84 -3.89 -31.90
N GLU A 393 -16.16 -3.79 -32.03
CA GLU A 393 -16.88 -3.79 -33.30
C GLU A 393 -16.43 -2.64 -34.21
N ALA A 394 -16.28 -1.42 -33.65
CA ALA A 394 -15.78 -0.25 -34.36
C ALA A 394 -14.32 -0.41 -34.88
N ASN A 395 -13.56 -1.34 -34.31
CA ASN A 395 -12.20 -1.68 -34.71
C ASN A 395 -12.10 -3.02 -35.47
N GLY A 396 -13.22 -3.55 -35.98
CA GLY A 396 -13.27 -4.76 -36.79
C GLY A 396 -13.04 -6.07 -36.02
N ILE A 397 -13.26 -6.07 -34.70
CA ILE A 397 -13.19 -7.25 -33.84
C ILE A 397 -14.60 -7.64 -33.42
N GLU A 398 -15.11 -8.75 -33.95
CA GLU A 398 -16.39 -9.33 -33.51
C GLU A 398 -16.25 -9.92 -32.09
N PRO A 399 -16.98 -9.41 -31.08
CA PRO A 399 -16.93 -9.96 -29.73
C PRO A 399 -17.52 -11.37 -29.70
N ASN A 400 -16.85 -12.31 -29.04
CA ASN A 400 -17.41 -13.64 -28.83
C ASN A 400 -18.72 -13.53 -28.03
N THR A 401 -19.82 -14.12 -28.51
CA THR A 401 -21.13 -14.14 -27.83
C THR A 401 -21.53 -15.55 -27.35
N LYS A 402 -20.67 -16.56 -27.53
CA LYS A 402 -20.95 -17.96 -27.20
C LYS A 402 -20.80 -18.24 -25.71
N VAL A 403 -21.83 -17.90 -24.94
CA VAL A 403 -21.95 -18.13 -23.49
C VAL A 403 -21.90 -19.63 -23.15
N ARG A 404 -21.19 -19.99 -22.06
CA ARG A 404 -21.16 -21.36 -21.54
C ARG A 404 -22.53 -21.73 -20.92
N PRO A 405 -23.09 -22.93 -21.19
CA PRO A 405 -24.45 -23.29 -20.80
C PRO A 405 -24.64 -23.59 -19.30
N LYS A 406 -23.54 -23.72 -18.55
CA LYS A 406 -23.56 -23.97 -17.10
C LYS A 406 -22.57 -23.03 -16.41
N PRO A 407 -22.91 -22.51 -15.20
CA PRO A 407 -21.94 -21.89 -14.32
C PRO A 407 -20.75 -22.81 -14.02
N LEU A 408 -19.60 -22.21 -13.74
CA LEU A 408 -18.37 -22.89 -13.34
C LEU A 408 -18.18 -22.80 -11.82
N GLU A 409 -17.49 -23.80 -11.27
CA GLU A 409 -16.95 -23.68 -9.92
C GLU A 409 -15.91 -22.55 -9.85
N THR A 410 -15.83 -21.90 -8.68
CA THR A 410 -15.04 -20.67 -8.51
C THR A 410 -13.55 -20.87 -8.85
N THR A 411 -12.99 -22.04 -8.57
CA THR A 411 -11.60 -22.42 -8.93
C THR A 411 -11.44 -22.61 -10.44
N ALA A 412 -12.35 -23.34 -11.09
CA ALA A 412 -12.34 -23.56 -12.54
C ALA A 412 -12.53 -22.24 -13.32
N LEU A 413 -13.28 -21.29 -12.77
CA LEU A 413 -13.42 -19.94 -13.31
C LEU A 413 -12.11 -19.13 -13.20
N ALA A 414 -11.36 -19.27 -12.11
CA ALA A 414 -10.04 -18.66 -11.96
C ALA A 414 -9.02 -19.23 -12.96
N ASP A 415 -8.99 -20.56 -13.12
CA ASP A 415 -8.14 -21.24 -14.11
C ASP A 415 -8.49 -20.79 -15.54
N LEU A 416 -9.78 -20.72 -15.88
CA LEU A 416 -10.24 -20.22 -17.18
C LEU A 416 -9.83 -18.75 -17.42
N ALA A 417 -10.03 -17.88 -16.43
CA ALA A 417 -9.66 -16.47 -16.54
C ALA A 417 -8.16 -16.27 -16.77
N ARG A 418 -7.32 -17.09 -16.12
CA ARG A 418 -5.87 -17.09 -16.27
C ARG A 418 -5.39 -17.43 -17.69
N GLU A 419 -6.10 -18.29 -18.44
CA GLU A 419 -5.68 -18.68 -19.79
C GLU A 419 -5.77 -17.52 -20.80
N PHE A 420 -6.77 -16.65 -20.63
CA PHE A 420 -7.03 -15.51 -21.54
C PHE A 420 -6.60 -14.15 -21.01
N THR A 421 -6.12 -14.03 -19.77
CA THR A 421 -5.69 -12.76 -19.18
C THR A 421 -4.17 -12.64 -19.09
N VAL A 422 -3.63 -11.46 -19.37
CA VAL A 422 -2.20 -11.13 -19.36
C VAL A 422 -1.94 -9.86 -18.56
N ARG A 423 -0.71 -9.72 -18.09
CA ARG A 423 -0.19 -8.44 -17.60
C ARG A 423 0.16 -7.56 -18.80
N VAL A 424 -0.14 -6.28 -18.70
CA VAL A 424 0.29 -5.24 -19.64
C VAL A 424 1.36 -4.40 -18.96
N GLU A 425 2.50 -4.23 -19.61
CA GLU A 425 3.61 -3.41 -19.16
C GLU A 425 3.84 -2.28 -20.15
N CYS A 426 4.06 -1.09 -19.63
CA CYS A 426 4.21 0.12 -20.41
C CYS A 426 5.37 0.96 -19.85
N ASP A 427 6.48 1.06 -20.58
CA ASP A 427 7.54 2.00 -20.23
C ASP A 427 7.20 3.40 -20.74
N LEU A 428 7.27 4.38 -19.84
CA LEU A 428 6.96 5.77 -20.13
C LEU A 428 8.24 6.51 -20.58
N PRO A 429 8.12 7.49 -21.50
CA PRO A 429 9.27 8.28 -21.94
C PRO A 429 9.90 9.05 -20.77
N HIS A 430 11.23 9.05 -20.74
CA HIS A 430 12.07 9.85 -19.84
C HIS A 430 12.16 11.31 -20.31
#